data_AF-A0A7X6YEE6-F1
#
_entry.id   AF-A0A7X6YEE6-F1
#
_cell.length_a   1.000
_cell.length_b   1.000
_cell.length_c   1.000
_cell.angle_alpha   90.00
_cell.angle_beta   90.00
_cell.angle_gamma   90.00
#
_symmetry.space_group_name_H-M   'P 1'
#
loop_
_entity.id
_entity.type
_entity.pdbx_description
1 polymer ?
#
loop_
_entity_poly.entity_id
_entity_poly.type
_entity_poly.pdbx_seq_one_letter_code
_entity_poly.pdbx_strand_id
1 'polypeptide(L)' 'MALAPGSCLTIPVGTRFQFRTRGTEPLSAVAVTMPPWPGDGEAVEVQGGWTPTL' A
#
# COMPACT_ATOMS: atom_id res chain seq x y z
N MET A 1 5.91 7.70 8.49
CA MET A 1 6.06 6.46 9.29
C MET A 1 6.96 5.49 8.51
N ALA A 2 7.75 4.64 9.20
CA ALA A 2 8.55 3.59 8.57
C ALA A 2 7.82 2.24 8.71
N LEU A 3 7.91 1.39 7.68
CA LEU A 3 7.43 0.01 7.72
C LEU A 3 8.61 -0.94 7.93
N ALA A 4 8.41 -1.96 8.75
CA ALA A 4 9.37 -3.01 9.04
C ALA A 4 8.66 -4.37 9.11
N PRO A 5 9.39 -5.50 9.01
CA PRO A 5 8.81 -6.83 9.22
C PRO A 5 7.98 -6.89 10.52
N GLY A 6 6.76 -7.43 10.42
CA GLY A 6 5.80 -7.49 11.53
C GLY A 6 4.93 -6.24 11.71
N SER A 7 5.12 -5.18 10.90
CA SER A 7 4.20 -4.02 10.91
C SER A 7 2.81 -4.44 10.44
N CYS A 8 1.78 -4.04 11.18
CA CYS A 8 0.38 -4.19 10.80
C CYS A 8 -0.30 -2.82 10.87
N LEU A 9 -1.01 -2.44 9.82
CA LEU A 9 -1.71 -1.16 9.74
C LEU A 9 -3.06 -1.31 9.06
N THR A 10 -4.01 -0.49 9.48
CA THR A 10 -5.32 -0.36 8.84
C THR A 10 -5.26 0.75 7.80
N ILE A 11 -5.80 0.51 6.61
CA ILE A 11 -6.00 1.50 5.55
C ILE A 11 -7.50 1.81 5.49
N PRO A 12 -7.99 2.91 6.08
CA PRO A 12 -9.39 3.28 5.98
C PRO A 12 -9.82 3.56 4.53
N VAL A 13 -11.12 3.39 4.24
CA VAL A 13 -11.71 3.79 2.97
C VAL A 13 -11.41 5.28 2.69
N GLY A 14 -11.02 5.59 1.46
CA GLY A 14 -10.62 6.95 1.05
C GLY A 14 -9.17 7.33 1.34
N THR A 15 -8.39 6.43 1.95
CA THR A 15 -6.96 6.66 2.19
C THR A 15 -6.18 6.59 0.88
N ARG A 16 -5.42 7.65 0.58
CA ARG A 16 -4.38 7.61 -0.45
C ARG A 16 -3.13 6.99 0.17
N PHE A 17 -2.67 5.88 -0.38
CA PHE A 17 -1.49 5.17 0.13
C PHE A 17 -0.43 5.00 -0.97
N GLN A 18 0.84 5.01 -0.56
CA GLN A 18 1.97 4.67 -1.41
C GLN A 18 3.06 4.05 -0.52
N PHE A 19 3.59 2.90 -0.94
CA PHE A 19 4.66 2.20 -0.22
C PHE A 19 5.91 2.13 -1.09
N ARG A 20 7.10 2.21 -0.46
CA ARG A 20 8.38 1.98 -1.13
C ARG A 20 9.37 1.35 -0.16
N THR A 21 10.22 0.47 -0.67
CA THR A 21 11.44 0.10 0.05
C THR A 21 12.42 1.28 0.04
N ARG A 22 13.23 1.40 1.10
CA ARG A 22 14.39 2.31 1.15
C ARG A 22 15.71 1.54 1.06
N GLY A 23 15.66 0.21 1.11
CA GLY A 23 16.81 -0.67 1.07
C GLY A 23 16.96 -1.35 -0.30
N THR A 24 17.93 -2.26 -0.38
CA THR A 24 18.19 -3.08 -1.56
C THR A 24 17.24 -4.27 -1.70
N GLU A 25 16.52 -4.61 -0.63
CA GLU A 25 15.56 -5.71 -0.63
C GLU A 25 14.16 -5.24 -1.03
N PRO A 26 13.41 -6.06 -1.80
CA PRO A 26 12.02 -5.77 -2.13
C PRO A 26 11.14 -5.62 -0.88
N LEU A 27 10.17 -4.71 -0.95
CA LEU A 27 9.09 -4.65 0.04
C LEU A 27 8.05 -5.72 -0.30
N SER A 28 7.79 -6.64 0.63
CA SER A 28 6.70 -7.61 0.54
C SER A 28 5.68 -7.39 1.65
N ALA A 29 4.40 -7.41 1.29
CA ALA A 29 3.29 -7.23 2.22
C ALA A 29 2.09 -8.07 1.79
N VAL A 30 1.23 -8.42 2.75
CA VAL A 30 -0.05 -9.06 2.51
C VAL A 30 -1.15 -8.04 2.83
N ALA A 31 -2.04 -7.81 1.86
CA ALA A 31 -3.23 -6.99 2.07
C ALA A 31 -4.44 -7.90 2.31
N VAL A 32 -5.25 -7.55 3.30
CA VAL A 32 -6.54 -8.20 3.58
C VAL A 32 -7.62 -7.12 3.64
N THR A 33 -8.79 -7.45 3.13
CA THR A 33 -9.93 -6.52 3.04
C THR A 33 -11.15 -7.16 3.68
N MET A 34 -11.88 -6.38 4.48
CA MET A 34 -13.13 -6.81 5.12
C MET A 34 -14.13 -5.64 5.03
N PRO A 35 -15.22 -5.78 4.25
CA PRO A 35 -15.62 -6.93 3.43
C PRO A 35 -14.61 -7.27 2.30
N PRO A 36 -14.74 -8.44 1.64
CA PRO A 36 -13.87 -8.79 0.52
C PRO A 36 -13.78 -7.67 -0.51
N TRP A 37 -12.63 -7.58 -1.17
CA TRP A 37 -12.39 -6.56 -2.19
C TRP A 37 -13.46 -6.68 -3.29
N PRO A 38 -14.24 -5.61 -3.58
CA PRO A 38 -15.37 -5.62 -4.49
C PRO A 38 -14.92 -5.67 -5.96
N GLY A 39 -13.64 -5.39 -6.25
CA GLY A 39 -13.05 -5.56 -7.58
C GLY A 39 -11.96 -4.52 -7.90
N ASP A 40 -11.33 -4.67 -9.06
CA ASP A 40 -10.15 -3.88 -9.45
C ASP A 40 -10.41 -2.37 -9.51
N GLY A 41 -11.66 -1.95 -9.67
CA GLY A 41 -12.06 -0.54 -9.69
C GLY A 41 -12.10 0.16 -8.33
N GLU A 42 -11.96 -0.54 -7.21
CA GLU A 42 -11.98 0.10 -5.88
C GLU A 42 -10.68 0.87 -5.59
N ALA A 43 -9.53 0.37 -6.08
CA ALA A 43 -8.28 1.11 -6.02
C ALA A 43 -8.13 1.93 -7.30
N VAL A 44 -8.25 3.25 -7.16
CA VAL A 44 -7.99 4.18 -8.25
C VAL A 44 -6.59 4.77 -8.14
N GLU A 45 -5.90 4.88 -9.27
CA GLU A 45 -4.64 5.61 -9.32
C GLU A 45 -4.85 7.08 -8.98
N VAL A 46 -4.00 7.60 -8.10
CA VAL A 46 -4.00 9.00 -7.70
C VAL A 46 -2.56 9.53 -7.70
N GLN A 47 -2.41 10.85 -7.74
CA GLN A 47 -1.09 11.48 -7.61
C GLN A 47 -0.45 11.13 -6.25
N GLY A 48 0.67 10.42 -6.30
CA GLY A 48 1.45 10.01 -5.13
C GLY A 48 2.41 11.10 -4.65
N GLY A 49 3.13 10.81 -3.56
CA GLY A 49 4.15 11.71 -3.03
C GLY A 49 5.47 11.68 -3.82
N TRP A 50 5.65 10.68 -4.69
CA TRP A 50 6.82 10.51 -5.53
C TRP A 50 6.49 9.66 -6.76
N THR A 51 7.30 9.81 -7.82
CA THR A 51 7.20 8.98 -9.04
C THR A 51 7.62 7.53 -8.74
N PRO A 52 6.79 6.52 -9.06
CA PRO A 52 7.18 5.11 -8.94
C PRO A 52 8.38 4.78 -9.84
N THR A 53 9.28 3.93 -9.34
CA THR A 53 10.43 3.37 -10.07
C THR A 53 10.30 1.86 -10.09
N LEU A 54 10.54 1.22 -11.24
CA LEU A 54 10.57 -0.23 -11.42
C LEU A 54 11.97 -0.80 -11.12
#